data_AF-A0A0F3ND08-F1
#
_entry.id   AF-A0A0F3ND08-F1
#
_cell.length_a   1.000
_cell.length_b   1.000
_cell.length_c   1.000
_cell.angle_alpha   90.00
_cell.angle_beta   90.00
_cell.angle_gamma   90.00
#
_symmetry.space_group_name_H-M   'P 1'
#
loop_
_entity.id
_entity.type
_entity.pdbx_description
1 polymer ?
#
loop_
_entity_poly.entity_id
_entity_poly.type
_entity_poly.pdbx_seq_one_letter_code
_entity_poly.pdbx_strand_id
1 'polypeptide(L)'
;MFILHDIVEIKLQILNVIGIQIEYLKQLDFATVQDLQYIEKELVDLLNYKCNTIKSDISVISSCNNHDIIELLNNVYLNYKRALKIRNELLV
;
A
#
# COMPACT_ATOMS: atom_id res chain seq x y z
N MET A 1 3.64 -9.99 -15.93
CA MET A 1 4.13 -8.60 -15.79
C MET A 1 3.04 -7.64 -15.33
N PHE A 2 1.85 -7.61 -15.95
CA PHE A 2 0.73 -6.73 -15.55
C PHE A 2 0.32 -6.80 -14.05
N ILE A 3 0.17 -8.00 -13.48
CA ILE A 3 -0.27 -8.15 -12.07
C ILE A 3 0.73 -7.54 -11.07
N LEU A 4 2.03 -7.57 -11.38
CA LEU A 4 3.05 -6.95 -10.50
C LEU A 4 3.00 -5.42 -10.55
N HIS A 5 2.73 -4.85 -11.73
CA HIS A 5 2.49 -3.42 -11.86
C HIS A 5 1.23 -2.99 -11.10
N ASP A 6 0.13 -3.75 -11.22
CA ASP A 6 -1.09 -3.50 -10.44
C ASP A 6 -0.80 -3.49 -8.93
N ILE A 7 -0.01 -4.45 -8.45
CA ILE A 7 0.37 -4.53 -7.02
C ILE A 7 1.17 -3.32 -6.58
N VAL A 8 2.13 -2.87 -7.40
CA VAL A 8 2.91 -1.66 -7.11
C VAL A 8 2.00 -0.44 -7.05
N GLU A 9 1.10 -0.30 -8.02
CA GLU A 9 0.16 0.83 -8.11
C GLU A 9 -0.77 0.88 -6.91
N ILE A 10 -1.38 -0.25 -6.53
CA ILE A 10 -2.25 -0.33 -5.35
C ILE A 10 -1.47 0.07 -4.08
N LYS A 11 -0.22 -0.41 -3.92
CA LYS A 11 0.60 -0.03 -2.77
C LYS A 11 0.95 1.47 -2.76
N LEU A 12 1.17 2.10 -3.91
CA LEU A 12 1.38 3.54 -4.02
C LEU A 12 0.11 4.33 -3.64
N GLN A 13 -1.07 3.83 -4.02
CA GLN A 13 -2.34 4.44 -3.62
C GLN A 13 -2.57 4.34 -2.12
N ILE A 14 -2.30 3.18 -1.50
CA ILE A 14 -2.36 3.02 -0.03
C ILE A 14 -1.43 4.02 0.67
N LEU A 15 -0.21 4.17 0.16
CA LEU A 15 0.75 5.16 0.66
C LEU A 15 0.20 6.59 0.61
N ASN A 16 -0.44 6.95 -0.49
CA ASN A 16 -1.05 8.26 -0.65
C ASN A 16 -2.20 8.47 0.37
N VAL A 17 -3.07 7.47 0.53
CA VAL A 17 -4.17 7.51 1.52
C VAL A 17 -3.61 7.71 2.94
N ILE A 18 -2.57 6.97 3.32
CA ILE A 18 -1.93 7.16 4.65
C ILE A 18 -1.32 8.56 4.78
N GLY A 19 -0.68 9.07 3.72
CA GLY A 19 -0.16 10.45 3.70
C GLY A 19 -1.25 11.48 3.96
N ILE A 20 -2.40 11.33 3.31
CA ILE A 20 -3.57 12.21 3.50
C ILE A 20 -4.14 12.05 4.92
N GLN A 21 -4.26 10.82 5.45
CA GLN A 21 -4.68 10.56 6.83
C GLN A 21 -3.78 11.29 7.83
N ILE A 22 -2.46 11.30 7.63
CA ILE A 22 -1.50 12.01 8.50
C ILE A 22 -1.78 13.52 8.50
N GLU A 23 -2.05 14.12 7.34
CA GLU A 23 -2.36 15.55 7.25
C GLU A 23 -3.66 15.91 7.98
N TYR A 24 -4.71 15.08 7.86
CA TYR A 24 -5.95 15.30 8.60
C TYR A 24 -5.82 15.02 10.11
N LEU A 25 -5.02 14.03 10.51
CA LEU A 25 -4.71 13.78 11.92
C LEU A 25 -4.03 15.00 12.57
N LYS A 26 -3.08 15.64 11.88
CA LYS A 26 -2.46 16.89 12.36
C LYS A 26 -3.47 18.03 12.52
N GLN A 27 -4.56 18.01 11.75
CA GLN A 27 -5.66 18.97 11.82
C GLN A 27 -6.76 18.57 12.81
N LEU A 28 -6.62 17.42 13.49
CA LEU A 28 -7.62 16.84 14.41
C LEU A 28 -8.97 16.52 13.72
N ASP A 29 -8.97 16.32 12.41
CA ASP A 29 -10.16 15.93 11.65
C ASP A 29 -10.30 14.40 11.63
N PHE A 30 -10.77 13.86 12.74
CA PHE A 30 -10.92 12.42 12.92
C PHE A 30 -12.03 11.80 12.07
N ALA A 31 -13.04 12.59 11.68
CA ALA A 31 -14.13 12.11 10.83
C ALA A 31 -13.59 11.78 9.43
N THR A 32 -12.84 12.71 8.82
CA THR A 32 -12.21 12.48 7.52
C THR A 32 -11.17 11.35 7.59
N VAL A 33 -10.42 11.23 8.70
CA VAL A 33 -9.49 10.10 8.90
C VAL A 33 -10.24 8.77 8.90
N GLN A 34 -11.41 8.69 9.53
CA GLN A 34 -12.22 7.47 9.58
C GLN A 34 -12.73 7.07 8.19
N ASP A 35 -13.18 8.04 7.38
CA ASP A 35 -13.59 7.78 5.99
C ASP A 35 -12.40 7.28 5.15
N LEU A 36 -11.22 7.87 5.32
CA LEU A 36 -9.99 7.44 4.64
C LEU A 36 -9.51 6.05 5.09
N GLN A 37 -9.77 5.64 6.34
CA GLN A 37 -9.47 4.28 6.81
C GLN A 37 -10.34 3.23 6.13
N TYR A 38 -11.58 3.58 5.79
CA TYR A 38 -12.45 2.69 5.00
C TYR A 38 -11.87 2.47 3.60
N ILE A 39 -11.41 3.54 2.94
CA ILE A 39 -10.75 3.46 1.63
C ILE A 39 -9.45 2.65 1.70
N GLU A 40 -8.62 2.87 2.72
CA GLU A 40 -7.41 2.08 2.96
C GLU A 40 -7.72 0.59 3.04
N LYS A 41 -8.79 0.20 3.75
CA LYS A 41 -9.20 -1.19 3.89
C LYS A 41 -9.55 -1.82 2.54
N GLU A 42 -10.34 -1.15 1.71
CA GLU A 42 -10.70 -1.66 0.38
C GLU A 42 -9.47 -1.87 -0.51
N LEU A 43 -8.50 -0.95 -0.44
CA LEU A 43 -7.23 -1.09 -1.17
C LEU A 43 -6.39 -2.26 -0.66
N VAL A 44 -6.35 -2.49 0.66
CA VAL A 44 -5.66 -3.64 1.26
C VAL A 44 -6.33 -4.96 0.85
N ASP A 45 -7.65 -5.01 0.83
CA ASP A 45 -8.40 -6.20 0.40
C ASP A 45 -8.15 -6.50 -1.09
N LEU A 46 -8.13 -5.47 -1.95
CA LEU A 46 -7.76 -5.61 -3.36
C LEU A 46 -6.32 -6.09 -3.55
N LEU A 47 -5.38 -5.52 -2.79
CA LEU A 47 -3.98 -5.94 -2.80
C LEU A 47 -3.84 -7.41 -2.40
N ASN A 48 -4.53 -7.84 -1.35
CA ASN A 48 -4.52 -9.21 -0.86
C ASN A 48 -5.07 -10.17 -1.91
N TYR A 49 -6.19 -9.81 -2.57
CA TYR A 49 -6.74 -10.59 -3.68
C TYR A 49 -5.70 -10.80 -4.79
N LYS A 50 -5.07 -9.72 -5.27
CA LYS A 50 -4.05 -9.78 -6.33
C LYS A 50 -2.82 -10.59 -5.91
N CYS A 51 -2.35 -10.44 -4.67
CA CYS A 51 -1.22 -11.20 -4.13
C CYS A 51 -1.54 -12.70 -4.01
N ASN A 52 -2.77 -13.05 -3.63
CA ASN A 52 -3.22 -14.44 -3.57
C ASN A 52 -3.28 -15.08 -4.96
N THR A 53 -3.70 -14.32 -6.00
CA THR A 53 -3.64 -14.79 -7.40
C THR A 53 -2.21 -15.15 -7.82
N ILE A 54 -1.21 -14.35 -7.42
CA ILE A 54 0.21 -14.68 -7.67
C ILE A 54 0.64 -15.94 -6.93
N LYS A 55 0.25 -16.12 -5.66
CA LYS A 55 0.61 -17.32 -4.90
C LYS A 55 0.05 -18.60 -5.51
N SER A 56 -1.13 -18.54 -6.12
CA SER A 56 -1.74 -19.67 -6.83
C SER A 56 -1.13 -19.96 -8.21
N ASP A 57 -0.36 -19.02 -8.78
CA ASP A 57 0.26 -19.14 -10.11
C ASP A 57 1.75 -18.78 -10.07
N ILE A 58 2.57 -19.74 -9.65
CA ILE A 58 4.03 -19.61 -9.47
C ILE A 58 4.75 -19.16 -10.76
N SER A 59 4.15 -19.38 -11.94
CA SER A 59 4.71 -18.96 -13.23
C SER A 59 4.88 -17.43 -13.35
N VAL A 60 4.11 -16.67 -12.57
CA VAL A 60 4.15 -15.21 -12.49
C VAL A 60 5.40 -14.70 -11.75
N ILE A 61 5.92 -15.48 -10.79
CA ILE A 61 7.13 -15.12 -10.02
C ILE A 61 8.38 -15.57 -10.77
N SER A 62 8.39 -16.77 -11.35
CA SER A 62 9.54 -17.33 -12.06
C SER A 62 9.96 -16.53 -13.31
N SER A 63 9.09 -15.65 -13.81
CA SER A 63 9.35 -14.78 -14.96
C SER A 63 9.81 -13.38 -14.59
N CYS A 64 9.85 -13.01 -13.30
CA CYS A 64 10.18 -11.65 -12.88
C CYS A 64 11.67 -11.49 -12.54
N ASN A 65 12.52 -11.43 -13.56
CA ASN A 65 13.94 -11.07 -13.43
C ASN A 65 14.19 -9.55 -13.53
N ASN A 66 13.14 -8.73 -13.47
CA ASN A 66 13.25 -7.30 -13.62
C ASN A 66 13.68 -6.66 -12.28
N HIS A 67 14.97 -6.34 -12.17
CA HIS A 67 15.59 -5.74 -10.98
C HIS A 67 14.91 -4.42 -10.58
N ASP A 68 14.48 -3.62 -11.55
CA ASP A 68 13.81 -2.33 -11.31
C ASP A 68 12.48 -2.50 -10.56
N ILE A 69 11.73 -3.56 -10.88
CA ILE A 69 10.46 -3.89 -10.21
C ILE A 69 10.72 -4.33 -8.76
N ILE A 70 11.78 -5.09 -8.53
CA ILE A 70 12.17 -5.54 -7.18
C ILE A 70 12.59 -4.35 -6.32
N GLU A 71 13.41 -3.45 -6.87
CA GLU A 71 13.84 -2.22 -6.18
C GLU A 71 12.65 -1.33 -5.85
N LEU A 72 11.74 -1.12 -6.81
CA LEU A 72 10.52 -0.35 -6.62
C LEU A 72 9.63 -0.94 -5.51
N LEU A 73 9.44 -2.26 -5.50
CA LEU A 73 8.68 -2.94 -4.44
C LEU A 73 9.31 -2.75 -3.06
N ASN A 74 10.64 -2.81 -2.96
CA ASN A 74 11.36 -2.56 -1.71
C ASN A 74 11.19 -1.12 -1.22
N ASN A 75 11.36 -0.14 -2.12
CA ASN A 75 11.19 1.27 -1.78
C ASN A 75 9.76 1.58 -1.31
N VAL A 76 8.76 1.07 -2.02
CA VAL A 76 7.35 1.19 -1.65
C VAL A 76 7.07 0.57 -0.28
N TYR A 77 7.65 -0.61 0.02
CA TYR A 77 7.50 -1.26 1.32
C TYR A 77 8.11 -0.44 2.47
N LEU A 78 9.32 0.10 2.29
CA LEU A 78 9.98 0.94 3.29
C LEU A 78 9.19 2.22 3.56
N ASN A 79 8.71 2.88 2.51
CA ASN A 79 7.87 4.06 2.63
C ASN A 79 6.58 3.76 3.37
N TYR A 80 5.93 2.63 3.05
CA TYR A 80 4.69 2.21 3.71
C TYR A 80 4.89 2.03 5.21
N LYS A 81 5.96 1.33 5.61
CA LYS A 81 6.31 1.12 7.02
C LYS A 81 6.56 2.45 7.75
N ARG A 82 7.22 3.40 7.09
CA ARG A 82 7.47 4.74 7.65
C ARG A 82 6.18 5.53 7.84
N ALA A 83 5.32 5.56 6.82
CA ALA A 83 4.05 6.28 6.86
C ALA A 83 3.13 5.73 7.97
N LEU A 84 3.01 4.41 8.08
CA LEU A 84 2.26 3.76 9.16
C LEU A 84 2.77 4.15 10.56
N LYS A 85 4.09 4.19 10.75
CA LYS A 85 4.69 4.57 12.03
C LYS A 85 4.26 6.00 12.43
N ILE A 86 4.38 6.95 11.51
CA ILE A 86 4.00 8.36 11.74
C ILE A 86 2.50 8.46 12.08
N ARG A 87 1.64 7.80 11.30
CA ARG A 87 0.20 7.80 11.56
C ARG A 87 -0.13 7.28 12.96
N ASN A 88 0.47 6.15 13.34
CA ASN A 88 0.19 5.54 14.63
C ASN A 88 0.69 6.41 15.80
N GLU A 89 1.81 7.13 15.63
CA GLU A 89 2.30 8.10 16.63
C GLU A 89 1.34 9.29 16.83
N LEU A 90 0.56 9.65 15.82
CA LEU A 90 -0.43 10.74 15.88
C LEU A 90 -1.81 10.31 16.43
N LEU A 91 -2.05 9.00 16.53
CA LEU A 91 -3.28 8.43 17.08
C LEU A 91 -3.20 8.12 18.59
N VAL A 92 -2.01 8.22 19.20
CA VAL A 92 -1.74 8.05 20.64
C VAL A 92 -1.97 9.36 21.38
#